data_AF-A0A421AZG2-F1
#
_entry.id   AF-A0A421AZG2-F1
#
_cell.length_a   1.000
_cell.length_b   1.000
_cell.length_c   1.000
_cell.angle_alpha   90.00
_cell.angle_beta   90.00
_cell.angle_gamma   90.00
#
_symmetry.space_group_name_H-M   'P 1'
#
loop_
_entity.id
_entity.type
_entity.pdbx_description
1 polymer ?
#
loop_
_entity_poly.entity_id
_entity_poly.type
_entity_poly.pdbx_seq_one_letter_code
_entity_poly.pdbx_strand_id
1 'polypeptide(L)'
;MTTDQLKPGPLGLLSTRAGDGRTMIGHVVVCRAGSGQDDSIAVWHLDTEGTRTGAWVNPAAVALTEPETARLVLSLCKRKAVLAWDLAEVVELLRELEQTAGVASTNWGDCGVTLPVLLSEVAGIRASYAKRVAEEKASKKSIADLEWSIDLPDPLPATVEQLEHLARVGNLVAPTESATEALRISRLGGWIVQRWRETTVALGRSYLRETFGQPTVLAPMWEARLADAYAYQR
;
A
#
# COMPACT_ATOMS: atom_id res chain seq x y z
N MET A 1 -18.19 -13.61 -22.44
CA MET A 1 -18.10 -13.29 -20.99
C MET A 1 -18.10 -11.78 -20.87
N THR A 2 -19.22 -11.20 -20.47
CA THR A 2 -19.40 -9.76 -20.28
C THR A 2 -18.75 -9.37 -18.96
N THR A 3 -17.69 -8.57 -19.03
CA THR A 3 -17.06 -7.89 -17.90
C THR A 3 -18.07 -6.91 -17.32
N ASP A 4 -18.65 -7.29 -16.19
CA ASP A 4 -19.57 -6.44 -15.44
C ASP A 4 -18.81 -5.20 -15.00
N GLN A 5 -19.34 -4.02 -15.30
CA GLN A 5 -18.75 -2.76 -14.86
C GLN A 5 -18.75 -2.75 -13.32
N LEU A 6 -17.62 -2.41 -12.72
CA LEU A 6 -17.53 -2.09 -11.28
C LEU A 6 -18.43 -0.88 -11.00
N LYS A 7 -19.71 -1.13 -10.71
CA LYS A 7 -20.63 -0.12 -10.21
C LYS A 7 -20.26 0.17 -8.75
N PRO A 8 -20.14 1.45 -8.35
CA PRO A 8 -20.01 1.78 -6.94
C PRO A 8 -21.20 1.19 -6.17
N GLY A 9 -20.92 0.50 -5.07
CA GLY A 9 -21.94 -0.12 -4.24
C GLY A 9 -22.94 0.92 -3.69
N PRO A 10 -24.15 0.50 -3.28
CA PRO A 10 -25.23 1.39 -2.83
C PRO A 10 -24.91 2.24 -1.59
N LEU A 11 -23.73 2.06 -0.99
CA LEU A 11 -23.20 2.80 0.16
C LEU A 11 -22.03 3.73 -0.20
N GLY A 12 -21.69 3.90 -1.49
CA GLY A 12 -20.48 4.63 -1.90
C GLY A 12 -19.17 3.93 -1.49
N LEU A 13 -19.24 2.64 -1.15
CA LEU A 13 -18.08 1.85 -0.76
C LEU A 13 -17.19 1.57 -1.96
N LEU A 14 -15.90 1.85 -1.76
CA LEU A 14 -14.78 1.70 -2.67
C LEU A 14 -14.68 0.26 -3.19
N SER A 15 -14.09 0.05 -4.38
CA SER A 15 -13.96 -1.28 -4.96
C SER A 15 -13.10 -2.19 -4.06
N THR A 16 -13.75 -3.03 -3.25
CA THR A 16 -13.13 -4.04 -2.39
C THR A 16 -12.79 -5.32 -3.16
N ARG A 17 -12.62 -5.23 -4.48
CA ARG A 17 -12.42 -6.38 -5.37
C ARG A 17 -11.21 -6.16 -6.25
N ALA A 18 -10.30 -7.13 -6.25
CA ALA A 18 -9.17 -7.20 -7.17
C ALA A 18 -9.65 -7.47 -8.60
N GLY A 19 -8.79 -7.27 -9.60
CA GLY A 19 -9.10 -7.59 -11.00
C GLY A 19 -9.53 -9.05 -11.24
N ASP A 20 -9.15 -9.98 -10.34
CA ASP A 20 -9.54 -11.40 -10.38
C ASP A 20 -10.80 -11.74 -9.55
N GLY A 21 -11.46 -10.73 -8.95
CA GLY A 21 -12.69 -10.87 -8.16
C GLY A 21 -12.50 -11.21 -6.68
N ARG A 22 -11.27 -11.43 -6.21
CA ARG A 22 -10.99 -11.65 -4.78
C ARG A 22 -11.22 -10.39 -3.95
N THR A 23 -11.59 -10.56 -2.68
CA THR A 23 -11.84 -9.44 -1.77
C THR A 23 -10.54 -8.78 -1.31
N MET A 24 -10.51 -7.46 -1.27
CA MET A 24 -9.45 -6.62 -0.71
C MET A 24 -10.06 -5.64 0.30
N ILE A 25 -9.39 -5.42 1.44
CA ILE A 25 -9.82 -4.40 2.42
C ILE A 25 -8.91 -3.17 2.35
N GLY A 26 -7.60 -3.38 2.28
CA GLY A 26 -6.61 -2.30 2.32
C GLY A 26 -5.34 -2.74 3.05
N HIS A 27 -4.70 -1.77 3.69
CA HIS A 27 -3.37 -1.91 4.29
C HIS A 27 -3.41 -1.63 5.78
N VAL A 28 -2.43 -2.19 6.46
CA VAL A 28 -2.07 -1.83 7.82
C VAL A 28 -0.60 -1.44 7.86
N VAL A 29 -0.31 -0.33 8.54
CA VAL A 29 1.05 0.09 8.89
C VAL A 29 1.21 -0.15 10.38
N VAL A 30 2.28 -0.84 10.79
CA VAL A 30 2.60 -1.07 12.20
C VAL A 30 4.00 -0.57 12.47
N CYS A 31 4.15 0.32 13.45
CA CYS A 31 5.44 0.89 13.82
C CYS A 31 5.62 0.83 15.33
N ARG A 32 6.81 0.45 15.79
CA ARG A 32 7.26 0.62 17.18
C ARG A 32 8.40 1.62 17.21
N ALA A 33 8.31 2.61 18.09
CA ALA A 33 9.36 3.61 18.30
C ALA A 33 9.19 4.28 19.66
N GLY A 34 10.16 5.11 20.03
CA GLY A 34 10.28 5.71 21.35
C GLY A 34 11.15 4.88 22.30
N SER A 35 11.29 5.38 23.53
CA SER A 35 12.04 4.70 24.59
C SER A 35 11.43 4.97 25.96
N GLY A 36 11.67 4.06 26.92
CA GLY A 36 11.16 4.22 28.28
C GLY A 36 9.64 4.33 28.33
N GLN A 37 9.12 5.46 28.82
CA GLN A 37 7.67 5.71 28.92
C GLN A 37 7.03 6.09 27.57
N ASP A 38 7.82 6.48 26.59
CA ASP A 38 7.35 6.88 25.25
C ASP A 38 7.41 5.72 24.23
N ASP A 39 7.96 4.56 24.61
CA ASP A 39 7.97 3.35 23.78
C ASP A 39 6.53 2.88 23.51
N SER A 40 6.15 2.89 22.24
CA SER A 40 4.77 2.69 21.82
C SER A 40 4.69 1.98 20.48
N ILE A 41 3.58 1.26 20.27
CA ILE A 41 3.21 0.60 19.03
C ILE A 41 2.03 1.36 18.42
N ALA A 42 2.21 1.83 17.20
CA ALA A 42 1.22 2.51 16.39
C ALA A 42 0.70 1.58 15.28
N VAL A 43 -0.62 1.59 15.05
CA VAL A 43 -1.29 0.88 13.97
C VAL A 43 -2.13 1.87 13.16
N TRP A 44 -1.85 1.98 11.85
CA TRP A 44 -2.57 2.86 10.93
C TRP A 44 -3.23 2.03 9.83
N HIS A 45 -4.50 2.29 9.54
CA HIS A 45 -5.19 1.66 8.42
C HIS A 45 -5.25 2.58 7.21
N LEU A 46 -5.05 1.99 6.03
CA LEU A 46 -5.38 2.58 4.75
C LEU A 46 -6.38 1.69 4.03
N ASP A 47 -7.31 2.27 3.30
CA ASP A 47 -8.12 1.52 2.35
C ASP A 47 -7.36 1.24 1.04
N THR A 48 -8.01 0.55 0.11
CA THR A 48 -7.46 0.23 -1.23
C THR A 48 -7.15 1.48 -2.07
N GLU A 49 -7.60 2.65 -1.65
CA GLU A 49 -7.40 3.92 -2.32
C GLU A 49 -6.28 4.76 -1.70
N GLY A 50 -5.63 4.24 -0.65
CA GLY A 50 -4.59 4.94 0.07
C GLY A 50 -5.14 6.01 1.02
N THR A 51 -6.46 6.01 1.28
CA THR A 51 -7.08 6.91 2.26
C THR A 51 -6.96 6.29 3.64
N ARG A 52 -6.56 7.10 4.62
CA ARG A 52 -6.44 6.66 6.01
C ARG A 52 -7.82 6.48 6.63
N THR A 53 -8.07 5.33 7.24
CA THR A 53 -9.40 4.95 7.77
C THR A 53 -9.42 4.72 9.28
N GLY A 54 -8.26 4.64 9.94
CA GLY A 54 -8.17 4.48 11.38
C GLY A 54 -6.74 4.53 11.90
N ALA A 55 -6.59 4.85 13.18
CA ALA A 55 -5.32 4.98 13.87
C ALA A 55 -5.45 4.57 15.33
N TRP A 56 -4.50 3.78 15.83
CA TRP A 56 -4.42 3.32 17.21
C TRP A 56 -2.98 3.40 17.69
N VAL A 57 -2.79 3.78 18.95
CA VAL A 57 -1.47 3.81 19.61
C VAL A 57 -1.62 3.14 20.97
N ASN A 58 -0.72 2.19 21.26
CA ASN A 58 -0.66 1.52 22.54
C ASN A 58 0.76 1.64 23.11
N PRO A 59 0.94 1.82 24.43
CA PRO A 59 2.25 1.67 25.05
C PRO A 59 2.82 0.28 24.74
N ALA A 60 4.08 0.20 24.32
CA ALA A 60 4.71 -1.07 23.94
C ALA A 60 4.82 -1.99 25.16
N ALA A 61 5.12 -1.44 26.35
CA ALA A 61 5.16 -2.18 27.60
C ALA A 61 3.85 -2.92 27.91
N VAL A 62 2.69 -2.34 27.54
CA VAL A 62 1.37 -2.96 27.74
C VAL A 62 1.11 -3.98 26.62
N ALA A 63 1.27 -3.58 25.36
CA ALA A 63 0.97 -4.43 24.21
C ALA A 63 1.85 -5.68 24.12
N LEU A 64 3.10 -5.62 24.59
CA LEU A 64 4.05 -6.74 24.54
C LEU A 64 4.05 -7.61 25.79
N THR A 65 3.31 -7.26 26.85
CA THR A 65 3.23 -8.07 28.08
C THR A 65 1.82 -8.57 28.37
N GLU A 66 0.78 -7.85 27.95
CA GLU A 66 -0.61 -8.22 28.21
C GLU A 66 -1.23 -8.97 27.02
N PRO A 67 -1.63 -10.25 27.19
CA PRO A 67 -2.17 -11.05 26.09
C PRO A 67 -3.40 -10.44 25.41
N GLU A 68 -4.31 -9.80 26.14
CA GLU A 68 -5.52 -9.20 25.56
C GLU A 68 -5.19 -7.98 24.69
N THR A 69 -4.27 -7.13 25.15
CA THR A 69 -3.82 -5.96 24.39
C THR A 69 -3.08 -6.39 23.12
N ALA A 70 -2.22 -7.41 23.22
CA ALA A 70 -1.56 -8.02 22.05
C ALA A 70 -2.58 -8.55 21.03
N ARG A 71 -3.61 -9.28 21.49
CA ARG A 71 -4.70 -9.77 20.61
C ARG A 71 -5.47 -8.64 19.96
N LEU A 72 -5.73 -7.55 20.68
CA LEU A 72 -6.40 -6.38 20.12
C LEU A 72 -5.56 -5.77 18.99
N VAL A 73 -4.27 -5.55 19.20
CA VAL A 73 -3.35 -5.02 18.17
C VAL A 73 -3.31 -5.93 16.93
N LEU A 74 -3.15 -7.24 17.12
CA LEU A 74 -3.19 -8.21 16.02
C LEU A 74 -4.54 -8.22 15.29
N SER A 75 -5.65 -8.05 16.01
CA SER A 75 -6.98 -8.02 15.40
C SER A 75 -7.17 -6.85 14.44
N LEU A 76 -6.51 -5.72 14.69
CA LEU A 76 -6.51 -4.56 13.79
C LEU A 76 -5.83 -4.91 12.46
N CYS A 77 -4.76 -5.70 12.53
CA CYS A 77 -3.96 -6.10 11.37
C CYS A 77 -4.65 -7.15 10.47
N LYS A 78 -5.64 -7.88 10.98
CA LYS A 78 -6.30 -8.97 10.25
C LYS A 78 -6.90 -8.50 8.92
N ARG A 79 -6.75 -9.38 7.93
CA ARG A 79 -7.25 -9.32 6.55
C ARG A 79 -6.78 -8.09 5.78
N LYS A 80 -5.63 -7.53 6.15
CA LYS A 80 -5.00 -6.38 5.49
C LYS A 80 -3.56 -6.69 5.15
N ALA A 81 -3.08 -6.12 4.06
CA ALA A 81 -1.68 -6.23 3.70
C ALA A 81 -0.83 -5.34 4.63
N VAL A 82 0.27 -5.87 5.14
CA VAL A 82 1.23 -5.07 5.91
C VAL A 82 1.99 -4.17 4.95
N LEU A 83 1.95 -2.86 5.18
CA LEU A 83 2.67 -1.86 4.39
C LEU A 83 3.81 -1.30 5.22
N ALA A 84 5.04 -1.43 4.73
CA ALA A 84 6.23 -0.95 5.42
C ALA A 84 7.27 -0.36 4.45
N TRP A 85 8.27 0.33 4.99
CA TRP A 85 9.50 0.58 4.24
C TRP A 85 10.36 -0.68 4.20
N ASP A 86 10.65 -1.24 5.38
CA ASP A 86 11.26 -2.54 5.59
C ASP A 86 10.27 -3.47 6.30
N LEU A 87 10.02 -4.64 5.72
CA LEU A 87 9.10 -5.61 6.30
C LEU A 87 9.73 -6.42 7.44
N ALA A 88 11.05 -6.57 7.49
CA ALA A 88 11.70 -7.46 8.46
C ALA A 88 11.38 -7.06 9.90
N GLU A 89 11.59 -5.77 10.22
CA GLU A 89 11.32 -5.23 11.56
C GLU A 89 9.84 -5.35 11.96
N VAL A 90 8.93 -5.09 11.01
CA VAL A 90 7.49 -5.17 11.26
C VAL A 90 7.04 -6.61 11.47
N VAL A 91 7.60 -7.56 10.72
CA VAL A 91 7.31 -8.99 10.88
C VAL A 91 7.79 -9.50 12.23
N GLU A 92 8.99 -9.11 12.68
CA GLU A 92 9.48 -9.48 14.02
C GLU A 92 8.57 -8.92 15.11
N LEU A 93 8.19 -7.64 15.03
CA LEU A 93 7.24 -7.03 15.96
C LEU A 93 5.89 -7.77 16.00
N LEU A 94 5.35 -8.14 14.85
CA LEU A 94 4.09 -8.89 14.76
C LEU A 94 4.22 -10.29 15.37
N ARG A 95 5.37 -10.95 15.22
CA ARG A 95 5.67 -12.24 15.85
C ARG A 95 5.77 -12.13 17.38
N GLU A 96 6.41 -11.08 17.90
CA GLU A 96 6.43 -10.81 19.34
C GLU A 96 5.02 -10.66 19.90
N LEU A 97 4.16 -9.89 19.21
CA LEU A 97 2.75 -9.74 19.58
C LEU A 97 2.00 -11.08 19.53
N GLU A 98 2.23 -11.92 18.52
CA GLU A 98 1.61 -13.26 18.43
C GLU A 98 2.00 -14.15 19.61
N GLN A 99 3.28 -14.12 20.00
CA GLN A 99 3.80 -14.85 21.13
C GLN A 99 3.15 -14.39 22.43
N THR A 100 3.10 -13.08 22.68
CA THR A 100 2.44 -12.51 23.88
C THR A 100 0.94 -12.82 23.91
N ALA A 101 0.27 -12.75 22.76
CA ALA A 101 -1.15 -13.06 22.62
C ALA A 101 -1.47 -14.56 22.80
N GLY A 102 -0.48 -15.44 22.66
CA GLY A 102 -0.68 -16.89 22.66
C GLY A 102 -1.54 -17.36 21.49
N VAL A 103 -1.38 -16.76 20.31
CA VAL A 103 -2.13 -17.12 19.09
C VAL A 103 -1.24 -17.86 18.09
N ALA A 104 -1.86 -18.53 17.13
CA ALA A 104 -1.12 -19.18 16.05
C ALA A 104 -0.36 -18.15 15.21
N SER A 105 0.84 -18.53 14.76
CA SER A 105 1.65 -17.63 13.95
C SER A 105 1.09 -17.46 12.54
N THR A 106 1.11 -16.22 12.07
CA THR A 106 0.72 -15.82 10.72
C THR A 106 1.98 -15.64 9.86
N ASN A 107 1.91 -16.05 8.59
CA ASN A 107 2.98 -15.72 7.65
C ASN A 107 2.87 -14.26 7.16
N TRP A 108 3.25 -13.32 8.03
CA TRP A 108 3.18 -11.89 7.74
C TRP A 108 4.00 -11.47 6.52
N GLY A 109 5.08 -12.19 6.20
CA GLY A 109 5.89 -11.93 5.01
C GLY A 109 5.12 -12.10 3.70
N ASP A 110 4.26 -13.11 3.61
CA ASP A 110 3.43 -13.35 2.41
C ASP A 110 2.32 -12.29 2.24
N CYS A 111 1.92 -11.67 3.36
CA CYS A 111 0.90 -10.64 3.43
C CYS A 111 1.48 -9.21 3.38
N GLY A 112 2.80 -9.07 3.26
CA GLY A 112 3.51 -7.80 3.30
C GLY A 112 3.79 -7.23 1.92
N VAL A 113 3.84 -5.90 1.84
CA VAL A 113 4.33 -5.12 0.69
C VAL A 113 5.22 -3.99 1.18
N THR A 114 6.28 -3.67 0.42
CA THR A 114 7.18 -2.56 0.74
C THR A 114 6.97 -1.38 -0.20
N LEU A 115 7.09 -0.15 0.33
CA LEU A 115 6.97 1.08 -0.48
C LEU A 115 7.93 1.10 -1.69
N PRO A 116 9.22 0.70 -1.58
CA PRO A 116 10.12 0.67 -2.74
C PRO A 116 9.65 -0.28 -3.84
N VAL A 117 9.15 -1.46 -3.47
CA VAL A 117 8.66 -2.47 -4.43
C VAL A 117 7.42 -1.96 -5.16
N LEU A 118 6.49 -1.33 -4.44
CA LEU A 118 5.29 -0.75 -5.04
C LEU A 118 5.61 0.42 -5.97
N LEU A 119 6.54 1.29 -5.58
CA LEU A 119 6.98 2.40 -6.43
C LEU A 119 7.69 1.89 -7.70
N SER A 120 8.52 0.86 -7.55
CA SER A 120 9.19 0.21 -8.67
C SER A 120 8.21 -0.41 -9.67
N GLU A 121 7.15 -1.06 -9.19
CA GLU A 121 6.09 -1.58 -10.05
C GLU A 121 5.42 -0.47 -10.87
N VAL A 122 5.04 0.63 -10.22
CA VAL A 122 4.42 1.79 -10.91
C VAL A 122 5.38 2.37 -11.97
N ALA A 123 6.66 2.53 -11.62
CA ALA A 123 7.67 3.03 -12.56
C ALA A 123 7.86 2.10 -13.77
N GLY A 124 7.95 0.79 -13.54
CA GLY A 124 8.08 -0.23 -14.59
C GLY A 124 6.88 -0.25 -15.53
N ILE A 125 5.66 -0.08 -14.99
CA ILE A 125 4.45 0.00 -15.81
C ILE A 125 4.42 1.31 -16.61
N ARG A 126 4.76 2.46 -16.01
CA ARG A 126 4.87 3.74 -16.74
C ARG A 126 5.86 3.65 -17.90
N ALA A 127 7.02 3.03 -17.68
CA ALA A 127 8.01 2.80 -18.73
C ALA A 127 7.46 1.90 -19.85
N SER A 128 6.73 0.84 -19.49
CA SER A 128 6.08 -0.06 -20.46
C SER A 128 5.03 0.66 -21.30
N TYR A 129 4.23 1.55 -20.70
CA TYR A 129 3.26 2.37 -21.43
C TYR A 129 3.94 3.35 -22.38
N ALA A 130 4.99 4.05 -21.92
CA ALA A 130 5.78 4.96 -22.75
C ALA A 130 6.41 4.25 -23.96
N LYS A 131 6.95 3.05 -23.75
CA LYS A 131 7.47 2.20 -24.82
C LYS A 131 6.39 1.87 -25.85
N ARG A 132 5.21 1.39 -25.41
CA ARG A 132 4.11 1.05 -26.33
C ARG A 132 3.58 2.27 -27.10
N VAL A 133 3.58 3.45 -26.48
CA VAL A 133 3.24 4.72 -27.15
C VAL A 133 4.25 5.05 -28.24
N ALA A 134 5.55 4.90 -27.98
CA ALA A 134 6.60 5.12 -28.97
C ALA A 134 6.47 4.16 -30.17
N GLU A 135 6.18 2.88 -29.93
CA GLU A 135 5.91 1.87 -30.97
C GLU A 135 4.68 2.25 -31.82
N GLU A 136 3.59 2.68 -31.19
CA GLU A 136 2.39 3.10 -31.93
C GLU A 136 2.65 4.39 -32.72
N LYS A 137 3.42 5.32 -32.17
CA LYS A 137 3.81 6.59 -32.82
C LYS A 137 4.69 6.37 -34.05
N ALA A 138 5.51 5.33 -34.07
CA ALA A 138 6.29 4.94 -35.24
C ALA A 138 5.39 4.57 -36.43
N SER A 139 4.19 4.03 -36.16
CA SER A 139 3.18 3.72 -37.19
C SER A 139 2.23 4.90 -37.46
N LYS A 140 1.94 5.73 -36.44
CA LYS A 140 0.98 6.84 -36.49
C LYS A 140 1.55 8.10 -35.84
N LYS A 141 2.08 9.01 -36.65
CA LYS A 141 2.75 10.25 -36.18
C LYS A 141 1.87 11.20 -35.36
N SER A 142 0.54 11.08 -35.43
CA SER A 142 -0.41 11.92 -34.69
C SER A 142 -0.56 11.57 -33.21
N ILE A 143 0.11 10.52 -32.73
CA ILE A 143 0.02 10.09 -31.33
C ILE A 143 0.89 10.99 -30.45
N ALA A 144 0.24 11.66 -29.50
CA ALA A 144 0.90 12.43 -28.46
C ALA A 144 1.62 11.52 -27.46
N ASP A 145 2.69 12.03 -26.86
CA ASP A 145 3.41 11.32 -25.80
C ASP A 145 2.57 11.22 -24.51
N LEU A 146 3.07 10.49 -23.52
CA LEU A 146 2.45 10.45 -22.19
C LEU A 146 3.07 11.55 -21.33
N GLU A 147 2.22 12.31 -20.66
CA GLU A 147 2.63 13.34 -19.71
C GLU A 147 2.11 12.96 -18.33
N TRP A 148 3.01 12.96 -17.35
CA TRP A 148 2.70 12.70 -15.96
C TRP A 148 2.73 14.02 -15.20
N SER A 149 1.81 14.21 -14.27
CA SER A 149 1.82 15.34 -13.33
C SER A 149 3.06 15.34 -12.45
N ILE A 150 3.57 14.15 -12.12
CA ILE A 150 4.84 13.98 -11.40
C ILE A 150 5.63 12.86 -12.07
N ASP A 151 6.82 13.21 -12.57
CA ASP A 151 7.79 12.24 -13.06
C ASP A 151 8.42 11.46 -11.91
N LEU A 152 8.62 10.16 -12.13
CA LEU A 152 9.36 9.31 -11.20
C LEU A 152 10.83 9.30 -11.63
N PRO A 153 11.77 9.60 -10.71
CA PRO A 153 13.18 9.68 -11.07
C PRO A 153 13.77 8.30 -11.39
N ASP A 154 14.87 8.30 -12.14
CA ASP A 154 15.72 7.14 -12.37
C ASP A 154 17.17 7.50 -11.98
N PRO A 155 17.73 6.94 -10.89
CA PRO A 155 17.17 5.88 -10.07
C PRO A 155 16.01 6.32 -9.15
N LEU A 156 15.16 5.37 -8.78
CA LEU A 156 14.10 5.57 -7.78
C LEU A 156 14.69 5.82 -6.38
N PRO A 157 13.92 6.47 -5.47
CA PRO A 157 14.34 6.69 -4.09
C PRO A 157 14.78 5.41 -3.38
N ALA A 158 15.99 5.42 -2.84
CA ALA A 158 16.59 4.32 -2.08
C ALA A 158 16.37 4.43 -0.57
N THR A 159 15.95 5.61 -0.08
CA THR A 159 15.62 5.84 1.34
C THR A 159 14.25 6.48 1.49
N VAL A 160 13.67 6.35 2.68
CA VAL A 160 12.36 6.92 3.00
C VAL A 160 12.40 8.45 2.92
N GLU A 161 13.49 9.10 3.32
CA GLU A 161 13.70 10.56 3.23
C GLU A 161 13.70 11.04 1.78
N GLN A 162 14.34 10.28 0.89
CA GLN A 162 14.34 10.61 -0.54
C GLN A 162 12.93 10.51 -1.12
N LEU A 163 12.15 9.50 -0.71
CA LEU A 163 10.77 9.35 -1.14
C LEU A 163 9.87 10.46 -0.58
N GLU A 164 10.07 10.89 0.67
CA GLU A 164 9.34 12.02 1.25
C GLU A 164 9.62 13.32 0.51
N HIS A 165 10.88 13.57 0.18
CA HIS A 165 11.27 14.75 -0.58
C HIS A 165 10.58 14.77 -1.95
N LEU A 166 10.60 13.63 -2.66
CA LEU A 166 9.88 13.45 -3.93
C LEU A 166 8.37 13.66 -3.76
N ALA A 167 7.80 13.08 -2.71
CA ALA A 167 6.37 13.15 -2.41
C ALA A 167 5.94 14.51 -1.85
N ARG A 168 6.88 15.40 -1.53
CA ARG A 168 6.68 16.67 -0.84
C ARG A 168 5.86 16.51 0.44
N VAL A 169 6.10 15.41 1.17
CA VAL A 169 5.51 15.21 2.49
C VAL A 169 6.26 16.13 3.44
N GLY A 170 5.60 17.19 3.89
CA GLY A 170 6.17 18.11 4.89
C GLY A 170 6.38 17.42 6.24
N ASN A 171 7.10 18.11 7.14
CA ASN A 171 7.40 17.60 8.48
C ASN A 171 6.14 17.11 9.20
N LEU A 172 6.20 15.87 9.66
CA LEU A 172 5.14 15.20 10.39
C LEU A 172 5.48 15.20 11.87
N VAL A 173 4.51 15.60 12.69
CA VAL A 173 4.61 15.45 14.14
C VAL A 173 3.28 14.89 14.64
N ALA A 174 3.34 13.70 15.23
CA ALA A 174 2.23 13.09 15.97
C ALA A 174 2.60 13.03 17.47
N PRO A 175 1.65 12.71 18.35
CA PRO A 175 1.89 12.66 19.80
C PRO A 175 2.99 11.69 20.24
N THR A 176 3.30 10.66 19.44
CA THR A 176 4.39 9.72 19.69
C THR A 176 5.26 9.55 18.44
N GLU A 177 6.50 9.09 18.62
CA GLU A 177 7.39 8.74 17.51
C GLU A 177 6.80 7.63 16.66
N SER A 178 6.22 6.59 17.28
CA SER A 178 5.59 5.47 16.57
C SER A 178 4.43 5.93 15.68
N ALA A 179 3.61 6.85 16.17
CA ALA A 179 2.52 7.45 15.40
C ALA A 179 3.04 8.34 14.26
N THR A 180 4.17 9.01 14.46
CA THR A 180 4.81 9.84 13.43
C THR A 180 5.30 8.96 12.29
N GLU A 181 6.00 7.86 12.58
CA GLU A 181 6.47 6.90 11.58
C GLU A 181 5.31 6.17 10.89
N ALA A 182 4.28 5.75 11.63
CA ALA A 182 3.11 5.13 11.02
C ALA A 182 2.37 6.09 10.06
N LEU A 183 2.25 7.36 10.46
CA LEU A 183 1.67 8.40 9.62
C LEU A 183 2.55 8.68 8.40
N ARG A 184 3.86 8.68 8.54
CA ARG A 184 4.85 8.85 7.47
C ARG A 184 4.67 7.79 6.39
N ILE A 185 4.77 6.52 6.77
CA ILE A 185 4.59 5.37 5.85
C ILE A 185 3.20 5.40 5.21
N SER A 186 2.14 5.74 5.97
CA SER A 186 0.79 5.85 5.41
C SER A 186 0.68 6.95 4.34
N ARG A 187 1.30 8.12 4.53
CA ARG A 187 1.28 9.20 3.53
C ARG A 187 2.01 8.82 2.26
N LEU A 188 3.15 8.15 2.39
CA LEU A 188 3.93 7.67 1.25
C LEU A 188 3.17 6.58 0.49
N GLY A 189 2.54 5.64 1.20
CA GLY A 189 1.66 4.63 0.61
C GLY A 189 0.53 5.25 -0.20
N GLY A 190 -0.22 6.17 0.39
CA GLY A 190 -1.28 6.90 -0.29
C GLY A 190 -0.78 7.71 -1.50
N TRP A 191 0.40 8.30 -1.40
CA TRP A 191 1.03 9.01 -2.52
C TRP A 191 1.35 8.07 -3.70
N ILE A 192 1.86 6.85 -3.44
CA ILE A 192 2.10 5.84 -4.48
C ILE A 192 0.78 5.39 -5.12
N VAL A 193 -0.30 5.20 -4.34
CA VAL A 193 -1.64 4.92 -4.90
C VAL A 193 -2.07 6.02 -5.87
N GLN A 194 -1.83 7.29 -5.54
CA GLN A 194 -2.16 8.39 -6.45
C GLN A 194 -1.32 8.36 -7.74
N ARG A 195 -0.03 7.98 -7.68
CA ARG A 195 0.80 7.78 -8.87
C ARG A 195 0.29 6.63 -9.74
N TRP A 196 -0.22 5.56 -9.12
CA TRP A 196 -0.87 4.48 -9.85
C TRP A 196 -2.14 4.96 -10.56
N ARG A 197 -3.04 5.66 -9.86
CA ARG A 197 -4.28 6.19 -10.46
C ARG A 197 -4.00 7.06 -11.68
N GLU A 198 -3.05 7.97 -11.56
CA GLU A 198 -2.57 8.79 -12.67
C GLU A 198 -2.06 7.93 -13.85
N THR A 199 -1.36 6.83 -13.56
CA THR A 199 -0.86 5.88 -14.57
C THR A 199 -2.03 5.19 -15.30
N THR A 200 -3.08 4.79 -14.59
CA THR A 200 -4.24 4.12 -15.19
C THR A 200 -5.04 5.00 -16.14
N VAL A 201 -4.97 6.34 -16.01
CA VAL A 201 -5.60 7.28 -16.95
C VAL A 201 -5.10 7.07 -18.38
N ALA A 202 -3.84 6.64 -18.56
CA ALA A 202 -3.29 6.32 -19.88
C ALA A 202 -4.06 5.19 -20.59
N LEU A 203 -4.68 4.27 -19.85
CA LEU A 203 -5.55 3.20 -20.39
C LEU A 203 -6.88 3.74 -20.96
N GLY A 204 -7.10 5.05 -20.93
CA GLY A 204 -8.09 5.74 -21.78
C GLY A 204 -7.82 5.51 -23.28
N ARG A 205 -6.56 5.29 -23.67
CA ARG A 205 -6.16 4.98 -25.06
C ARG A 205 -6.41 3.50 -25.36
N SER A 206 -7.19 3.20 -26.40
CA SER A 206 -7.63 1.83 -26.72
C SER A 206 -6.48 0.86 -26.94
N TYR A 207 -5.45 1.26 -27.69
CA TYR A 207 -4.28 0.40 -27.98
C TYR A 207 -3.46 0.04 -26.72
N LEU A 208 -3.44 0.91 -25.70
CA LEU A 208 -2.83 0.58 -24.41
C LEU A 208 -3.72 -0.40 -23.66
N ARG A 209 -5.03 -0.18 -23.63
CA ARG A 209 -6.00 -1.06 -22.97
C ARG A 209 -6.04 -2.46 -23.59
N GLU A 210 -5.92 -2.56 -24.91
CA GLU A 210 -5.83 -3.84 -25.64
C GLU A 210 -4.56 -4.62 -25.26
N THR A 211 -3.47 -3.91 -24.97
CA THR A 211 -2.18 -4.51 -24.62
C THR A 211 -2.08 -4.87 -23.13
N PHE A 212 -2.51 -3.97 -22.26
CA PHE A 212 -2.26 -4.02 -20.81
C PHE A 212 -3.52 -4.33 -19.97
N GLY A 213 -4.68 -4.45 -20.61
CA GLY A 213 -5.95 -4.75 -19.94
C GLY A 213 -6.69 -3.52 -19.43
N GLN A 214 -7.71 -3.78 -18.61
CA GLN A 214 -8.54 -2.74 -18.01
C GLN A 214 -7.82 -2.07 -16.82
N PRO A 215 -8.14 -0.80 -16.52
CA PRO A 215 -7.64 -0.16 -15.32
C PRO A 215 -8.12 -0.90 -14.06
N THR A 216 -7.19 -1.10 -13.13
CA THR A 216 -7.40 -1.74 -11.82
C THR A 216 -7.22 -0.72 -10.70
N VAL A 217 -7.69 -1.04 -9.48
CA VAL A 217 -7.67 -0.12 -8.32
C VAL A 217 -6.25 0.15 -7.86
N LEU A 218 -5.42 -0.91 -7.83
CA LEU A 218 -3.99 -0.86 -7.55
C LEU A 218 -3.20 -1.54 -8.67
N ALA A 219 -1.87 -1.41 -8.62
CA ALA A 219 -1.00 -2.13 -9.54
C ALA A 219 -1.14 -3.66 -9.34
N PRO A 220 -0.96 -4.48 -10.40
CA PRO A 220 -1.36 -5.90 -10.36
C PRO A 220 -0.76 -6.73 -9.22
N MET A 221 0.55 -6.61 -8.96
CA MET A 221 1.19 -7.32 -7.86
C MET A 221 0.67 -6.79 -6.51
N TRP A 222 0.44 -5.48 -6.41
CA TRP A 222 -0.13 -4.89 -5.21
C TRP A 222 -1.55 -5.42 -4.90
N GLU A 223 -2.43 -5.46 -5.90
CA GLU A 223 -3.79 -6.04 -5.74
C GLU A 223 -3.73 -7.49 -5.30
N ALA A 224 -2.88 -8.29 -5.94
CA ALA A 224 -2.73 -9.70 -5.60
C ALA A 224 -2.34 -9.88 -4.13
N ARG A 225 -1.43 -9.05 -3.60
CA ARG A 225 -1.00 -9.10 -2.20
C ARG A 225 -2.09 -8.71 -1.22
N LEU A 226 -2.96 -7.75 -1.57
CA LEU A 226 -4.10 -7.40 -0.71
C LEU A 226 -5.14 -8.51 -0.69
N ALA A 227 -5.39 -9.13 -1.83
CA ALA A 227 -6.29 -10.27 -1.93
C ALA A 227 -5.77 -11.49 -1.16
N ASP A 228 -4.47 -11.76 -1.25
CA ASP A 228 -3.78 -12.81 -0.49
C ASP A 228 -3.88 -12.56 1.02
N ALA A 229 -3.61 -11.34 1.48
CA ALA A 229 -3.72 -10.99 2.90
C ALA A 229 -5.14 -11.20 3.44
N TYR A 230 -6.18 -10.88 2.65
CA TYR A 230 -7.56 -11.17 3.03
C TYR A 230 -7.85 -12.67 3.12
N ALA A 231 -7.33 -13.45 2.18
CA ALA A 231 -7.59 -14.89 2.09
C ALA A 231 -6.87 -15.70 3.18
N TYR A 232 -5.63 -15.33 3.52
CA TYR A 232 -4.76 -16.11 4.40
C TYR A 232 -4.94 -15.81 5.89
N GLN A 233 -5.42 -14.62 6.26
CA GLN A 233 -5.53 -14.19 7.67
C GLN A 233 -6.94 -14.45 8.27
N ARG A 234 -7.45 -15.68 8.13
CA ARG A 234 -8.80 -16.04 8.61
C ARG A 234 -8.94 -16.11 10.12
#